data_AF-A0AAV7IV06-F1
#
_entry.id   AF-A0AAV7IV06-F1
#
_cell.length_a   1.000
_cell.length_b   1.000
_cell.length_c   1.000
_cell.angle_alpha   90.00
_cell.angle_beta   90.00
_cell.angle_gamma   90.00
#
_symmetry.space_group_name_H-M   'P 1'
#
loop_
_entity.id
_entity.type
_entity.pdbx_description
1 polymer ?
#
loop_
_entity_poly.entity_id
_entity_poly.type
_entity_poly.pdbx_seq_one_letter_code
_entity_poly.pdbx_strand_id
1 'polypeptide(L)'
;MVGVGGCSNTISDQDQVPNHSMPQFFVESRQLLRYLICKYKDSKKCPATCKLNGERFSAQRRHQYHDKEPLEKLEAEIAFRRSLYQAVVTTRQPFKVLYESLIILHPEIEDDVPFTKIHRTMMRWRGTATLPELTTFINVLDNLHTDKWEFLRSYSVGPNDPQMFEVTAIGERGLLFYDSNFIRELTIDGLYVSTTKIVPDIHEAKYLTFVMAAMNGYAFPIMWIISTEYSAQIVKKIVLEIKNILNDADATFNAIFVDSYYELQDQISDNFQEIQKKVTSFDSYCKVVLKEFYNDMFFDQYILPEELTIVSIDLDAELDLLLSPPRPWLFENNDYDPENDDDDDDGIERPVLYRSSSVLEDMKRIINELQPPDEDDEDIDVNNEYNVRCTRCKIALVTAVNLPCKHVEMCNNCASRRINNCCSVCQESITRTERIFLPTDSEGNGYSLRCEICYSNVANIMWTTCNHGLSCKTCAVQVATQDGLGLTTTSKIRCPHCNLEVEGMVEFKLMKHTENN
;
A
#
# COMPACT_ATOMS: atom_id res chain seq x y z
N MET A 1 17.24 -45.28 -40.47
CA MET A 1 18.55 -44.59 -40.47
C MET A 1 18.61 -43.74 -41.73
N VAL A 2 18.48 -42.42 -41.59
CA VAL A 2 18.60 -41.46 -42.70
C VAL A 2 19.79 -40.58 -42.35
N GLY A 3 20.84 -40.61 -43.17
CA GLY A 3 22.07 -39.86 -42.95
C GLY A 3 21.81 -38.35 -43.02
N VAL A 4 22.22 -37.64 -41.99
CA VAL A 4 22.17 -36.17 -41.95
C VAL A 4 23.50 -35.66 -42.50
N GLY A 5 23.44 -35.03 -43.68
CA GLY A 5 24.56 -34.35 -44.31
C GLY A 5 25.08 -33.21 -43.45
N GLY A 6 26.41 -33.11 -43.35
CA GLY A 6 27.10 -32.05 -42.63
C GLY A 6 26.82 -30.68 -43.25
N CYS A 7 26.55 -29.70 -42.40
CA CYS A 7 26.62 -28.29 -42.77
C CYS A 7 28.09 -27.89 -42.85
N SER A 8 28.62 -27.78 -44.07
CA SER A 8 29.91 -27.16 -44.34
C SER A 8 29.77 -25.64 -44.29
N ASN A 9 30.48 -25.01 -43.35
CA ASN A 9 30.82 -23.59 -43.48
C ASN A 9 32.04 -23.50 -44.40
N THR A 10 31.90 -22.81 -45.53
CA THR A 10 33.05 -22.32 -46.31
C THR A 10 33.78 -21.27 -45.49
N ILE A 11 34.80 -21.70 -44.76
CA ILE A 11 35.89 -20.87 -44.24
C ILE A 11 37.09 -21.20 -45.12
N SER A 12 37.59 -20.18 -45.81
CA SER A 12 38.81 -20.24 -46.60
C SER A 12 39.99 -20.66 -45.72
N ASP A 13 40.82 -21.54 -46.26
CA ASP A 13 42.03 -22.08 -45.67
C ASP A 13 42.88 -21.04 -44.93
N GLN A 14 43.07 -21.28 -43.62
CA GLN A 14 44.33 -21.22 -42.85
C GLN A 14 44.00 -20.97 -41.38
N ASP A 15 43.69 -22.04 -40.65
CA ASP A 15 44.10 -22.27 -39.25
C ASP A 15 43.58 -23.63 -38.79
N GLN A 16 44.49 -24.51 -38.37
CA GLN A 16 44.17 -25.84 -37.85
C GLN A 16 43.49 -25.71 -36.48
N VAL A 17 42.16 -25.75 -36.44
CA VAL A 17 41.37 -25.87 -35.20
C VAL A 17 41.39 -27.34 -34.75
N PRO A 18 41.60 -27.66 -33.46
CA PRO A 18 41.59 -29.05 -32.98
C PRO A 18 40.22 -29.69 -33.21
N ASN A 19 40.21 -30.99 -33.50
CA ASN A 19 39.01 -31.83 -33.67
C ASN A 19 38.06 -31.72 -32.46
N HIS A 20 37.18 -30.73 -32.45
CA HIS A 20 36.03 -30.69 -31.56
C HIS A 20 34.94 -31.58 -32.15
N SER A 21 34.48 -32.56 -31.37
CA SER A 21 33.40 -33.46 -31.75
C SER A 21 32.17 -32.65 -32.16
N MET A 22 31.63 -32.92 -33.36
CA MET A 22 30.42 -32.24 -33.83
C MET A 22 29.30 -32.42 -32.79
N PRO A 23 28.61 -31.34 -32.37
CA PRO A 23 27.53 -31.43 -31.41
C PRO A 23 26.43 -32.38 -31.92
N GLN A 24 26.08 -33.37 -31.10
CA GLN A 24 25.03 -34.35 -31.41
C GLN A 24 23.66 -33.75 -31.08
N PHE A 25 22.79 -33.62 -32.08
CA PHE A 25 21.42 -33.17 -31.94
C PHE A 25 20.44 -34.31 -32.24
N PHE A 26 19.26 -34.29 -31.61
CA PHE A 26 18.10 -35.07 -32.04
C PHE A 26 16.98 -34.14 -32.51
N VAL A 27 16.11 -34.68 -33.38
CA VAL A 27 14.98 -33.92 -33.94
C VAL A 27 13.76 -34.10 -33.02
N GLU A 28 13.17 -32.99 -32.59
CA GLU A 28 11.88 -32.97 -31.87
C GLU A 28 10.87 -32.17 -32.71
N SER A 29 9.67 -32.70 -32.93
CA SER A 29 8.61 -32.01 -33.68
C SER A 29 7.53 -31.53 -32.71
N ARG A 30 7.24 -30.23 -32.70
CA ARG A 30 6.17 -29.62 -31.90
C ARG A 30 5.31 -28.75 -32.79
N GLN A 31 4.00 -28.98 -32.82
CA GLN A 31 3.02 -28.15 -33.54
C GLN A 31 3.47 -27.79 -34.97
N LEU A 32 3.76 -28.82 -35.79
CA LEU A 32 4.23 -28.70 -37.19
C LEU A 32 5.62 -28.06 -37.40
N LEU A 33 6.31 -27.62 -36.35
CA LEU A 33 7.68 -27.09 -36.41
C LEU A 33 8.70 -28.16 -35.99
N ARG A 34 9.81 -28.25 -36.73
CA ARG A 34 10.94 -29.15 -36.41
C ARG A 34 12.05 -28.39 -35.70
N TYR A 35 12.49 -28.94 -34.57
CA TYR A 35 13.59 -28.43 -33.77
C TYR A 35 14.73 -29.44 -33.73
N LEU A 36 15.96 -28.95 -33.73
CA LEU A 36 17.13 -29.72 -33.31
C LEU A 36 17.47 -29.33 -31.88
N ILE A 37 17.56 -30.34 -31.03
CA ILE A 37 17.83 -30.17 -29.60
C ILE A 37 19.11 -30.91 -29.25
N CYS A 38 19.96 -30.28 -28.45
CA CYS A 38 21.18 -30.91 -27.97
C CYS A 38 20.85 -32.22 -27.25
N LYS A 39 21.55 -33.31 -27.60
CA LYS A 39 21.39 -34.63 -26.96
C LYS A 39 21.62 -34.59 -25.45
N TYR A 40 22.35 -33.60 -24.96
CA TYR A 40 22.64 -33.39 -23.55
C TYR A 40 21.73 -32.34 -22.88
N LYS A 41 20.59 -31.98 -23.49
CA LYS A 41 19.64 -31.04 -22.88
C LYS A 41 19.20 -31.51 -21.50
N ASP A 42 18.87 -32.79 -21.34
CA ASP A 42 18.36 -33.29 -20.06
C ASP A 42 19.48 -33.60 -19.07
N SER A 43 20.60 -34.15 -19.56
CA SER A 43 21.73 -34.55 -18.69
C SER A 43 22.67 -33.41 -18.29
N LYS A 44 22.81 -32.38 -19.13
CA LYS A 44 23.70 -31.23 -18.89
C LYS A 44 22.96 -29.88 -18.92
N LYS A 45 21.62 -29.89 -18.85
CA LYS A 45 20.76 -28.70 -18.91
C LYS A 45 21.08 -27.75 -20.07
N CYS A 46 21.57 -28.30 -21.19
CA CYS A 46 22.04 -27.49 -22.31
C CYS A 46 20.86 -26.77 -22.99
N PRO A 47 20.85 -25.42 -23.03
CA PRO A 47 19.72 -24.67 -23.57
C PRO A 47 19.76 -24.57 -25.10
N ALA A 48 20.72 -25.22 -25.76
CA ALA A 48 20.93 -25.12 -27.20
C ALA A 48 19.78 -25.77 -27.99
N THR A 49 19.04 -24.93 -28.69
CA THR A 49 17.97 -25.33 -29.62
C THR A 49 18.16 -24.63 -30.95
N CYS A 50 17.91 -25.34 -32.04
CA CYS A 50 17.83 -24.77 -33.38
C CYS A 50 16.43 -24.97 -33.93
N LYS A 51 15.87 -23.93 -34.57
CA LYS A 51 14.57 -23.98 -35.24
C LYS A 51 14.79 -24.10 -36.74
N LEU A 52 14.05 -25.01 -37.39
CA LEU A 52 14.01 -25.11 -38.85
C LEU A 52 13.20 -23.93 -39.41
N ASN A 53 13.85 -23.05 -40.17
CA ASN A 53 13.21 -21.98 -40.93
C ASN A 53 13.40 -22.28 -42.41
N GLY A 54 12.36 -22.82 -43.06
CA GLY A 54 12.47 -23.37 -44.42
C GLY A 54 13.33 -24.63 -44.45
N GLU A 55 14.41 -24.63 -45.23
CA GLU A 55 15.37 -25.74 -45.33
C GLU A 55 16.60 -25.58 -44.41
N ARG A 56 16.72 -24.45 -43.70
CA ARG A 56 17.91 -24.15 -42.87
C ARG A 56 17.56 -24.11 -41.39
N PHE A 57 18.42 -24.72 -40.58
CA PHE A 57 18.36 -24.57 -39.13
C PHE A 57 19.02 -23.27 -38.71
N SER A 58 18.31 -22.49 -37.90
CA SER A 58 18.84 -21.30 -37.24
C SER A 58 18.93 -21.54 -35.74
N ALA A 59 20.10 -21.28 -35.15
CA ALA A 59 20.29 -21.42 -33.72
C ALA A 59 19.47 -20.35 -32.98
N GLN A 60 18.61 -20.78 -32.05
CA GLN A 60 17.87 -19.84 -31.20
C GLN A 60 18.64 -19.46 -29.94
N ARG A 61 19.53 -20.35 -29.45
CA ARG A 61 20.37 -20.13 -28.26
C ARG A 61 21.77 -20.68 -28.50
N ARG A 62 22.81 -19.98 -28.03
CA ARG A 62 24.21 -20.40 -28.16
C ARG A 62 24.45 -21.73 -27.44
N HIS A 63 25.25 -22.60 -28.06
CA HIS A 63 25.69 -23.86 -27.47
C HIS A 63 26.77 -23.55 -26.42
N GLN A 64 26.44 -23.67 -25.13
CA GLN A 64 27.45 -23.67 -24.09
C GLN A 64 28.18 -25.02 -24.17
N TYR A 65 29.47 -24.97 -24.49
CA TYR A 65 30.31 -26.15 -24.61
C TYR A 65 30.25 -26.97 -23.33
N HIS A 66 30.18 -28.30 -23.48
CA HIS A 66 30.02 -29.26 -22.38
C HIS A 66 31.27 -29.46 -21.51
N ASP A 67 32.21 -28.52 -21.61
CA ASP A 67 33.51 -28.58 -20.96
C ASP A 67 33.46 -27.82 -19.64
N LYS A 68 33.18 -28.63 -18.60
CA LYS A 68 33.71 -28.57 -17.24
C LYS A 68 33.55 -27.26 -16.46
N GLU A 69 32.41 -27.10 -15.80
CA GLU A 69 32.51 -26.75 -14.38
C GLU A 69 32.79 -28.04 -13.59
N PRO A 70 33.71 -28.02 -12.60
CA PRO A 70 33.92 -29.15 -11.71
C PRO A 70 32.59 -29.52 -11.04
N LEU A 71 32.25 -30.82 -11.00
CA LEU A 71 31.01 -31.31 -10.38
C LEU A 71 30.86 -30.79 -8.95
N GLU A 72 31.98 -30.73 -8.22
CA GLU A 72 32.10 -30.22 -6.85
C GLU A 72 31.63 -28.76 -6.72
N LYS A 73 31.95 -27.91 -7.71
CA LYS A 73 31.57 -26.50 -7.72
C LYS A 73 30.07 -26.32 -7.95
N LEU A 74 29.49 -27.13 -8.84
CA LEU A 74 28.05 -27.16 -9.07
C LEU A 74 27.28 -27.68 -7.84
N GLU A 75 27.81 -28.70 -7.17
CA GLU A 75 27.24 -29.24 -5.93
C GLU A 75 27.28 -28.21 -4.79
N ALA A 76 28.40 -27.49 -4.63
CA ALA A 76 28.54 -26.38 -3.69
C ALA A 76 27.53 -25.26 -3.98
N GLU A 77 27.38 -24.85 -5.25
CA GLU A 77 26.39 -23.83 -5.62
C GLU A 77 24.95 -24.27 -5.29
N ILE A 78 24.60 -25.54 -5.56
CA ILE A 78 23.28 -26.08 -5.24
C ILE A 78 23.05 -26.11 -3.73
N ALA A 79 24.03 -26.57 -2.96
CA ALA A 79 23.97 -26.62 -1.50
C ALA A 79 23.79 -25.22 -0.90
N PHE A 80 24.60 -24.26 -1.33
CA PHE A 80 24.50 -22.86 -0.91
C PHE A 80 23.14 -22.26 -1.24
N ARG A 81 22.66 -22.39 -2.49
CA ARG A 81 21.35 -21.85 -2.89
C ARG A 81 20.21 -22.46 -2.08
N ARG A 82 20.31 -23.73 -1.70
CA ARG A 82 19.31 -24.40 -0.86
C ARG A 82 19.32 -23.86 0.57
N SER A 83 20.50 -23.73 1.17
CA SER A 83 20.65 -23.15 2.51
C SER A 83 20.18 -21.69 2.54
N LEU A 84 20.56 -20.92 1.52
CA LEU A 84 20.16 -19.53 1.37
C LEU A 84 18.66 -19.39 1.14
N TYR A 85 18.06 -20.24 0.29
CA TYR A 85 16.61 -20.27 0.12
C TYR A 85 15.91 -20.51 1.46
N GLN A 86 16.33 -21.54 2.20
CA GLN A 86 15.74 -21.87 3.49
C GLN A 86 15.82 -20.67 4.44
N ALA A 87 17.01 -20.08 4.61
CA ALA A 87 17.20 -18.92 5.47
C ALA A 87 16.36 -17.70 5.03
N VAL A 88 16.23 -17.47 3.71
CA VAL A 88 15.45 -16.37 3.13
C VAL A 88 13.95 -16.51 3.39
N VAL A 89 13.42 -17.74 3.34
CA VAL A 89 11.98 -17.99 3.53
C VAL A 89 11.60 -18.15 5.00
N THR A 90 12.53 -18.55 5.87
CA THR A 90 12.26 -18.72 7.31
C THR A 90 12.66 -17.51 8.16
N THR A 91 13.45 -16.58 7.65
CA THR A 91 13.92 -15.41 8.42
C THR A 91 13.67 -14.09 7.69
N ARG A 92 13.48 -13.01 8.45
CA ARG A 92 13.31 -11.64 7.93
C ARG A 92 14.57 -10.78 8.02
N GLN A 93 15.72 -11.36 8.36
CA GLN A 93 17.00 -10.63 8.38
C GLN A 93 17.30 -9.96 7.02
N PRO A 94 18.10 -8.87 7.00
CA PRO A 94 18.54 -8.23 5.77
C PRO A 94 19.21 -9.25 4.85
N PHE A 95 18.87 -9.23 3.55
CA PHE A 95 19.38 -10.22 2.60
C PHE A 95 20.91 -10.29 2.56
N LYS A 96 21.57 -9.14 2.74
CA LYS A 96 23.03 -9.06 2.75
C LYS A 96 23.62 -9.85 3.93
N VAL A 97 23.03 -9.74 5.12
CA VAL A 97 23.45 -10.48 6.33
C VAL A 97 23.27 -11.99 6.12
N LEU A 98 22.13 -12.41 5.57
CA LEU A 98 21.87 -13.83 5.26
C LEU A 98 22.82 -14.40 4.21
N TYR A 99 23.15 -13.60 3.20
CA TYR A 99 24.09 -13.99 2.17
C TYR A 99 25.51 -14.13 2.76
N GLU A 100 25.97 -13.11 3.49
CA GLU A 100 27.32 -13.07 4.09
C GLU A 100 27.52 -14.21 5.10
N SER A 101 26.51 -14.52 5.93
CA SER A 101 26.63 -15.60 6.91
C SER A 101 26.72 -16.99 6.28
N LEU A 102 26.14 -17.19 5.10
CA LEU A 102 26.12 -18.48 4.41
C LEU A 102 27.22 -18.62 3.36
N ILE A 103 27.64 -17.53 2.70
CA ILE A 103 28.69 -17.59 1.68
C ILE A 103 30.06 -17.89 2.30
N ILE A 104 30.28 -17.51 3.57
CA ILE A 104 31.48 -17.86 4.34
C ILE A 104 31.66 -19.39 4.44
N LEU A 105 30.56 -20.16 4.40
CA LEU A 105 30.59 -21.62 4.42
C LEU A 105 30.87 -22.24 3.05
N HIS A 106 30.82 -21.44 1.98
CA HIS A 106 30.99 -21.83 0.58
C HIS A 106 31.87 -20.82 -0.19
N PRO A 107 33.11 -20.56 0.24
CA PRO A 107 33.98 -19.54 -0.39
C PRO A 107 34.27 -19.84 -1.87
N GLU A 108 34.22 -21.10 -2.28
CA GLU A 108 34.50 -21.55 -3.65
C GLU A 108 33.50 -21.10 -4.72
N ILE A 109 32.36 -20.50 -4.33
CA ILE A 109 31.31 -20.01 -5.24
C ILE A 109 31.03 -18.50 -5.11
N GLU A 110 31.75 -17.76 -4.26
CA GLU A 110 31.52 -16.33 -4.03
C GLU A 110 31.59 -15.51 -5.32
N ASP A 111 32.60 -15.79 -6.15
CA ASP A 111 32.82 -15.13 -7.43
C ASP A 111 31.70 -15.42 -8.45
N ASP A 112 31.11 -16.62 -8.40
CA ASP A 112 30.09 -17.06 -9.37
C ASP A 112 28.68 -16.65 -8.98
N VAL A 113 28.44 -16.52 -7.68
CA VAL A 113 27.15 -16.13 -7.11
C VAL A 113 27.33 -14.91 -6.20
N PRO A 114 27.78 -13.76 -6.73
CA PRO A 114 27.90 -12.54 -5.93
C PRO A 114 26.53 -12.07 -5.45
N PHE A 115 26.49 -11.37 -4.31
CA PHE A 115 25.25 -10.86 -3.71
C PHE A 115 24.35 -10.15 -4.74
N THR A 116 24.93 -9.29 -5.58
CA THR A 116 24.22 -8.53 -6.61
C THR A 116 23.45 -9.41 -7.61
N LYS A 117 23.97 -10.61 -7.93
CA LYS A 117 23.35 -11.57 -8.85
C LYS A 117 22.21 -12.33 -8.19
N ILE A 118 22.34 -12.70 -6.91
CA ILE A 118 21.37 -13.52 -6.19
C ILE A 118 20.28 -12.69 -5.48
N HIS A 119 20.51 -11.41 -5.23
CA HIS A 119 19.61 -10.54 -4.48
C HIS A 119 18.17 -10.53 -5.01
N ARG A 120 17.98 -10.39 -6.33
CA ARG A 120 16.65 -10.45 -6.96
C ARG A 120 15.98 -11.81 -6.77
N THR A 121 16.77 -12.88 -6.79
CA THR A 121 16.27 -14.24 -6.55
C THR A 121 15.84 -14.40 -5.09
N MET A 122 16.61 -13.86 -4.13
CA MET A 122 16.24 -13.84 -2.72
C MET A 122 14.95 -13.04 -2.47
N MET A 123 14.78 -11.89 -3.11
CA MET A 123 13.53 -11.13 -3.07
C MET A 123 12.34 -11.97 -3.55
N ARG A 124 12.48 -12.63 -4.71
CA ARG A 124 11.43 -13.52 -5.23
C ARG A 124 11.16 -14.68 -4.26
N TRP A 125 12.19 -15.33 -3.72
CA TRP A 125 12.04 -16.41 -2.76
C TRP A 125 11.30 -15.96 -1.50
N ARG A 126 11.63 -14.80 -0.96
CA ARG A 126 10.92 -14.20 0.18
C ARG A 126 9.45 -13.92 -0.16
N GLY A 127 9.15 -13.48 -1.38
CA GLY A 127 7.78 -13.32 -1.88
C GLY A 127 7.03 -14.64 -2.07
N THR A 128 7.73 -15.75 -2.33
CA THR A 128 7.13 -17.10 -2.41
C THR A 128 6.93 -17.77 -1.05
N ALA A 129 7.38 -17.16 0.06
CA ALA A 129 7.05 -17.63 1.40
C ALA A 129 5.54 -17.38 1.61
N THR A 130 4.73 -18.37 1.23
CA THR A 130 3.27 -18.35 1.40
C THR A 130 2.97 -18.24 2.88
N LEU A 131 2.45 -17.10 3.32
CA LEU A 131 1.88 -16.95 4.65
C LEU A 131 0.91 -18.13 4.92
N PRO A 132 0.76 -18.57 6.17
CA PRO A 132 -0.16 -19.67 6.45
C PRO A 132 -1.55 -19.29 5.93
N GLU A 133 -2.30 -20.27 5.40
CA GLU A 133 -3.71 -20.04 5.07
C GLU A 133 -4.45 -19.75 6.38
N LEU A 134 -4.74 -18.48 6.61
CA LEU A 134 -5.38 -17.99 7.82
C LEU A 134 -6.89 -18.17 7.66
N THR A 135 -7.41 -19.30 8.15
CA THR A 135 -8.86 -19.57 8.12
C THR A 135 -9.58 -19.12 9.38
N THR A 136 -8.91 -19.11 10.53
CA THR A 136 -9.45 -18.61 11.81
C THR A 136 -8.34 -18.03 12.68
N PHE A 137 -8.67 -17.16 13.65
CA PHE A 137 -7.67 -16.62 14.60
C PHE A 137 -6.99 -17.70 15.44
N ILE A 138 -7.68 -18.78 15.80
CA ILE A 138 -7.06 -19.92 16.51
C ILE A 138 -6.03 -20.59 15.60
N ASN A 139 -6.35 -20.82 14.32
CA ASN A 139 -5.41 -21.40 13.37
C ASN A 139 -4.20 -20.47 13.17
N VAL A 140 -4.40 -19.15 13.15
CA VAL A 140 -3.31 -18.17 13.12
C VAL A 140 -2.43 -18.32 14.37
N LEU A 141 -3.02 -18.37 15.56
CA LEU A 141 -2.29 -18.53 16.82
C LEU A 141 -1.46 -19.83 16.83
N ASP A 142 -2.09 -20.96 16.51
CA ASP A 142 -1.44 -22.27 16.44
C ASP A 142 -0.26 -22.26 15.47
N ASN A 143 -0.42 -21.63 14.30
CA ASN A 143 0.67 -21.47 13.34
C ASN A 143 1.78 -20.55 13.86
N LEU A 144 1.46 -19.43 14.48
CA LEU A 144 2.44 -18.50 15.05
C LEU A 144 3.29 -19.14 16.15
N HIS A 145 2.76 -20.16 16.84
CA HIS A 145 3.53 -20.94 17.82
C HIS A 145 4.46 -22.00 17.21
N THR A 146 4.40 -22.24 15.89
CA THR A 146 5.33 -23.16 15.22
C THR A 146 6.65 -22.47 14.85
N ASP A 147 7.75 -23.22 14.88
CA ASP A 147 9.09 -22.75 14.47
C ASP A 147 9.12 -22.18 13.05
N LYS A 148 8.19 -22.61 12.19
CA LYS A 148 8.08 -22.14 10.80
C LYS A 148 7.78 -20.64 10.71
N TRP A 149 7.07 -20.10 11.69
CA TRP A 149 6.55 -18.72 11.70
C TRP A 149 7.08 -17.87 12.85
N GLU A 150 8.09 -18.39 13.57
CA GLU A 150 8.71 -17.69 14.70
C GLU A 150 9.14 -16.25 14.33
N PHE A 151 9.59 -16.05 13.09
CA PHE A 151 10.00 -14.73 12.60
C PHE A 151 8.88 -13.67 12.59
N LEU A 152 7.60 -14.08 12.54
CA LEU A 152 6.46 -13.15 12.61
C LEU A 152 6.23 -12.63 14.02
N ARG A 153 6.71 -13.35 15.03
CA ARG A 153 6.72 -12.90 16.42
C ARG A 153 7.94 -12.03 16.71
N SER A 154 9.04 -12.22 15.97
CA SER A 154 10.28 -11.48 16.22
C SER A 154 10.33 -10.10 15.54
N TYR A 155 10.83 -9.08 16.24
CA TYR A 155 11.21 -7.79 15.68
C TYR A 155 12.65 -7.42 16.09
N SER A 156 13.36 -6.71 15.21
CA SER A 156 14.74 -6.30 15.43
C SER A 156 14.81 -4.90 16.03
N VAL A 157 15.13 -4.79 17.32
CA VAL A 157 15.33 -3.49 18.01
C VAL A 157 16.82 -3.12 18.08
N GLY A 158 17.73 -4.08 17.87
CA GLY A 158 19.17 -3.86 17.94
C GLY A 158 19.97 -4.90 17.15
N PRO A 159 21.31 -4.77 17.14
CA PRO A 159 22.16 -5.57 16.25
C PRO A 159 22.10 -7.07 16.51
N ASN A 160 21.73 -7.52 17.72
CA ASN A 160 21.95 -8.90 18.14
C ASN A 160 20.77 -9.63 18.79
N ASP A 161 19.64 -8.98 19.12
CA ASP A 161 18.53 -9.68 19.80
C ASP A 161 17.19 -9.53 19.07
N PRO A 162 16.60 -10.65 18.58
CA PRO A 162 15.20 -10.68 18.18
C PRO A 162 14.33 -10.65 19.45
N GLN A 163 13.63 -9.53 19.67
CA GLN A 163 12.57 -9.51 20.69
C GLN A 163 11.31 -10.13 20.11
N MET A 164 10.60 -10.94 20.90
CA MET A 164 9.40 -11.64 20.44
C MET A 164 8.14 -11.00 21.06
N PHE A 165 7.17 -10.66 20.20
CA PHE A 165 5.81 -10.42 20.64
C PHE A 165 5.19 -11.72 21.15
N GLU A 166 4.60 -11.63 22.33
CA GLU A 166 3.65 -12.59 22.84
C GLU A 166 2.34 -12.44 22.06
N VAL A 167 1.75 -13.57 21.72
CA VAL A 167 0.47 -13.63 21.01
C VAL A 167 -0.50 -14.43 21.84
N THR A 168 -1.65 -13.84 22.18
CA THR A 168 -2.71 -14.52 22.94
C THR A 168 -4.06 -14.37 22.25
N ALA A 169 -4.93 -15.37 22.43
CA ALA A 169 -6.28 -15.36 21.85
C ALA A 169 -7.28 -14.64 22.77
N ILE A 170 -8.14 -13.82 22.17
CA ILE A 170 -9.32 -13.23 22.82
C ILE A 170 -10.54 -14.07 22.45
N GLY A 171 -10.54 -15.33 22.92
CA GLY A 171 -11.47 -16.36 22.42
C GLY A 171 -11.25 -16.66 20.94
N GLU A 172 -12.32 -16.99 20.19
CA GLU A 172 -12.21 -17.35 18.77
C GLU A 172 -12.22 -16.14 17.81
N ARG A 173 -12.27 -14.91 18.35
CA ARG A 173 -12.66 -13.71 17.61
C ARG A 173 -11.60 -12.60 17.61
N GLY A 174 -10.43 -12.84 18.19
CA GLY A 174 -9.34 -11.88 18.11
C GLY A 174 -8.00 -12.41 18.59
N LEU A 175 -6.95 -11.68 18.23
CA LEU A 175 -5.57 -11.91 18.64
C LEU A 175 -5.00 -10.64 19.27
N LEU A 176 -4.19 -10.85 20.29
CA LEU A 176 -3.47 -9.82 20.99
C LEU A 176 -1.98 -9.96 20.71
N PHE A 177 -1.29 -8.86 20.42
CA PHE A 177 0.14 -8.79 20.20
C PHE A 177 0.75 -7.78 21.17
N TYR A 178 1.72 -8.20 21.98
CA TYR A 178 2.39 -7.34 22.95
C TYR A 178 3.74 -7.92 23.36
N ASP A 179 4.58 -7.15 24.04
CA ASP A 179 5.86 -7.62 24.61
C ASP A 179 5.83 -7.35 26.12
N SER A 180 5.70 -8.40 26.93
CA SER A 180 5.56 -8.25 28.38
C SER A 180 6.82 -7.76 29.06
N ASN A 181 8.00 -8.00 28.48
CA ASN A 181 9.26 -7.49 29.01
C ASN A 181 9.40 -6.01 28.71
N PHE A 182 9.07 -5.60 27.49
CA PHE A 182 9.06 -4.20 27.11
C PHE A 182 8.12 -3.39 28.01
N ILE A 183 6.87 -3.85 28.22
CA ILE A 183 5.89 -3.15 29.06
C ILE A 183 6.38 -3.00 30.51
N ARG A 184 7.03 -4.04 31.06
CA ARG A 184 7.61 -4.03 32.42
C ARG A 184 8.69 -2.97 32.63
N GLU A 185 9.41 -2.60 31.58
CA GLU A 185 10.49 -1.61 31.65
C GLU A 185 9.98 -0.16 31.57
N LEU A 186 8.69 0.04 31.28
CA LEU A 186 8.11 1.37 31.08
C LEU A 186 7.60 2.00 32.37
N THR A 187 7.82 3.30 32.50
CA THR A 187 7.08 4.15 33.45
C THR A 187 6.04 4.92 32.66
N ILE A 188 4.76 4.55 32.81
CA ILE A 188 3.69 5.01 31.93
C ILE A 188 2.96 6.19 32.59
N ASP A 189 2.97 7.36 31.97
CA ASP A 189 2.24 8.54 32.46
C ASP A 189 0.73 8.39 32.22
N GLY A 190 0.36 7.79 31.09
CA GLY A 190 -1.02 7.50 30.73
C GLY A 190 -1.15 6.52 29.58
N LEU A 191 -2.33 5.90 29.45
CA LEU A 191 -2.65 4.96 28.39
C LEU A 191 -3.67 5.55 27.42
N TYR A 192 -3.49 5.31 26.13
CA TYR A 192 -4.46 5.67 25.09
C TYR A 192 -4.95 4.39 24.43
N VAL A 193 -6.25 4.18 24.43
CA VAL A 193 -6.89 3.03 23.78
C VAL A 193 -7.79 3.54 22.66
N SER A 194 -7.48 3.16 21.43
CA SER A 194 -8.25 3.55 20.24
C SER A 194 -8.48 2.36 19.33
N THR A 195 -9.66 2.30 18.70
CA THR A 195 -10.06 1.22 17.79
C THR A 195 -10.40 1.82 16.43
N THR A 196 -9.82 1.27 15.38
CA THR A 196 -10.15 1.59 13.99
C THR A 196 -10.69 0.37 13.27
N LYS A 197 -11.53 0.61 12.25
CA LYS A 197 -11.94 -0.43 11.30
C LYS A 197 -10.80 -0.65 10.29
N ILE A 198 -10.50 -1.90 9.96
CA ILE A 198 -9.50 -2.28 8.95
C ILE A 198 -10.19 -2.26 7.58
N VAL A 199 -9.56 -1.63 6.58
CA VAL A 199 -10.04 -1.62 5.19
C VAL A 199 -8.82 -1.78 4.26
N PRO A 200 -8.81 -2.75 3.31
CA PRO A 200 -9.83 -3.77 3.07
C PRO A 200 -9.91 -4.82 4.20
N ASP A 201 -11.02 -5.55 4.30
CA ASP A 201 -11.16 -6.65 5.26
C ASP A 201 -10.08 -7.72 4.97
N ILE A 202 -9.21 -8.01 5.94
CA ILE A 202 -8.12 -8.99 5.78
C ILE A 202 -8.51 -10.26 6.57
N HIS A 203 -8.85 -11.35 5.89
CA HIS A 203 -9.07 -12.67 6.51
C HIS A 203 -9.90 -12.61 7.81
N GLU A 204 -11.16 -12.16 7.69
CA GLU A 204 -12.13 -11.94 8.78
C GLU A 204 -11.78 -10.81 9.79
N ALA A 205 -10.55 -10.29 9.81
CA ALA A 205 -10.18 -9.17 10.67
C ALA A 205 -10.86 -7.88 10.20
N LYS A 206 -11.65 -7.29 11.09
CA LYS A 206 -12.43 -6.06 10.81
C LYS A 206 -12.01 -4.89 11.65
N TYR A 207 -11.41 -5.12 12.82
CA TYR A 207 -11.06 -4.07 13.77
C TYR A 207 -9.63 -4.25 14.26
N LEU A 208 -8.95 -3.11 14.42
CA LEU A 208 -7.62 -2.99 15.00
C LEU A 208 -7.70 -2.02 16.18
N THR A 209 -7.46 -2.50 17.39
CA THR A 209 -7.35 -1.68 18.58
C THR A 209 -5.87 -1.49 18.93
N PHE A 210 -5.47 -0.26 19.13
CA PHE A 210 -4.15 0.13 19.60
C PHE A 210 -4.22 0.53 21.06
N VAL A 211 -3.29 0.03 21.85
CA VAL A 211 -2.99 0.52 23.19
C VAL A 211 -1.63 1.20 23.13
N MET A 212 -1.61 2.50 23.42
CA MET A 212 -0.41 3.32 23.43
C MET A 212 -0.10 3.77 24.85
N ALA A 213 1.17 3.71 25.24
CA ALA A 213 1.67 4.32 26.46
C ALA A 213 2.19 5.73 26.16
N ALA A 214 1.89 6.68 27.04
CA ALA A 214 2.61 7.94 27.11
C ALA A 214 3.72 7.86 28.14
N MET A 215 4.91 8.35 27.78
CA MET A 215 6.05 8.53 28.66
C MET A 215 6.81 9.79 28.23
N ASN A 216 7.08 10.69 29.18
CA ASN A 216 7.86 11.92 28.94
C ASN A 216 7.31 12.78 27.78
N GLY A 217 5.98 12.86 27.63
CA GLY A 217 5.32 13.62 26.57
C GLY A 217 5.27 12.94 25.20
N TYR A 218 5.72 11.69 25.08
CA TYR A 218 5.64 10.90 23.85
C TYR A 218 4.66 9.74 24.01
N ALA A 219 3.79 9.54 23.02
CA ALA A 219 2.92 8.36 22.94
C ALA A 219 3.49 7.35 21.93
N PHE A 220 3.55 6.08 22.32
CA PHE A 220 4.01 4.99 21.45
C PHE A 220 3.20 3.71 21.70
N PRO A 221 3.03 2.86 20.68
CA PRO A 221 2.24 1.64 20.81
C PRO A 221 2.95 0.61 21.69
N ILE A 222 2.20 -0.01 22.60
CA ILE A 222 2.69 -1.10 23.45
C ILE A 222 1.96 -2.42 23.20
N MET A 223 0.75 -2.36 22.63
CA MET A 223 -0.07 -3.55 22.37
C MET A 223 -1.05 -3.31 21.23
N TRP A 224 -1.21 -4.32 20.36
CA TRP A 224 -2.13 -4.30 19.23
C TRP A 224 -3.12 -5.45 19.37
N ILE A 225 -4.40 -5.17 19.12
CA ILE A 225 -5.47 -6.17 19.16
C ILE A 225 -6.15 -6.20 17.80
N ILE A 226 -6.27 -7.38 17.22
CA ILE A 226 -6.99 -7.60 15.96
C ILE A 226 -8.25 -8.39 16.28
N SER A 227 -9.42 -7.96 15.84
CA SER A 227 -10.67 -8.70 16.06
C SER A 227 -11.58 -8.77 14.83
N THR A 228 -12.42 -9.80 14.78
CA THR A 228 -13.41 -10.02 13.70
C THR A 228 -14.66 -9.18 13.89
N GLU A 229 -14.96 -8.80 15.13
CA GLU A 229 -16.11 -7.99 15.50
C GLU A 229 -15.80 -7.14 16.73
N TYR A 230 -16.69 -6.21 17.04
CA TYR A 230 -16.56 -5.31 18.17
C TYR A 230 -17.86 -5.26 18.98
N SER A 231 -18.26 -6.42 19.50
CA SER A 231 -19.43 -6.58 20.37
C SER A 231 -19.07 -6.25 21.83
N ALA A 232 -20.04 -5.85 22.66
CA ALA A 232 -19.81 -5.54 24.08
C ALA A 232 -19.10 -6.68 24.85
N GLN A 233 -19.36 -7.94 24.49
CA GLN A 233 -18.68 -9.09 25.08
C GLN A 233 -17.20 -9.17 24.69
N ILE A 234 -16.85 -8.91 23.43
CA ILE A 234 -15.45 -8.85 22.99
C ILE A 234 -14.74 -7.68 23.66
N VAL A 235 -15.37 -6.50 23.66
CA VAL A 235 -14.80 -5.31 24.30
C VAL A 235 -14.48 -5.57 25.77
N LYS A 236 -15.41 -6.19 26.51
CA LYS A 236 -15.18 -6.61 27.89
C LYS A 236 -13.97 -7.54 28.03
N LYS A 237 -13.82 -8.52 27.14
CA LYS A 237 -12.67 -9.44 27.15
C LYS A 237 -11.36 -8.72 26.82
N ILE A 238 -11.36 -7.85 25.81
CA ILE A 238 -10.20 -7.02 25.44
C ILE A 238 -9.72 -6.21 26.65
N VAL A 239 -10.64 -5.49 27.29
CA VAL A 239 -10.31 -4.66 28.46
C VAL A 239 -9.77 -5.49 29.63
N LEU A 240 -10.34 -6.68 29.87
CA LEU A 240 -9.86 -7.57 30.91
C LEU A 240 -8.45 -8.10 30.63
N GLU A 241 -8.16 -8.48 29.39
CA GLU A 241 -6.81 -8.93 28.99
C GLU A 241 -5.77 -7.80 29.08
N ILE A 242 -6.13 -6.59 28.61
CA ILE A 242 -5.27 -5.40 28.78
C ILE A 242 -4.93 -5.21 30.25
N LYS A 243 -5.94 -5.28 31.14
CA LYS A 243 -5.74 -5.12 32.59
C LYS A 243 -4.84 -6.20 33.16
N ASN A 244 -5.06 -7.47 32.81
CA ASN A 244 -4.25 -8.58 33.31
C ASN A 244 -2.77 -8.40 32.91
N ILE A 245 -2.51 -8.06 31.66
CA ILE A 245 -1.14 -7.87 31.15
C ILE A 245 -0.45 -6.69 31.84
N LEU A 246 -1.15 -5.57 32.02
CA LEU A 246 -0.59 -4.41 32.72
C LEU A 246 -0.31 -4.72 34.19
N ASN A 247 -1.18 -5.49 34.84
CA ASN A 247 -0.98 -5.94 36.22
C ASN A 247 0.20 -6.92 36.34
N ASP A 248 0.30 -7.91 35.45
CA ASP A 248 1.40 -8.87 35.43
C ASP A 248 2.75 -8.19 35.12
N ALA A 249 2.71 -7.06 34.43
CA ALA A 249 3.86 -6.21 34.17
C ALA A 249 4.17 -5.20 35.29
N ASP A 250 3.42 -5.20 36.40
CA ASP A 250 3.50 -4.20 37.47
C ASP A 250 3.45 -2.75 36.94
N ALA A 251 2.75 -2.53 35.82
CA ALA A 251 2.70 -1.23 35.15
C ALA A 251 1.82 -0.26 35.95
N THR A 252 2.37 0.93 36.22
CA THR A 252 1.64 2.02 36.89
C THR A 252 1.36 3.14 35.90
N PHE A 253 0.16 3.74 35.99
CA PHE A 253 -0.25 4.84 35.11
C PHE A 253 -1.36 5.68 35.76
N ASN A 254 -1.39 6.98 35.43
CA ASN A 254 -2.22 7.95 36.14
C ASN A 254 -3.55 8.26 35.43
N ALA A 255 -3.62 7.99 34.12
CA ALA A 255 -4.80 8.28 33.31
C ALA A 255 -4.98 7.23 32.20
N ILE A 256 -6.25 6.95 31.86
CA ILE A 256 -6.61 6.25 30.61
C ILE A 256 -7.46 7.20 29.77
N PHE A 257 -7.07 7.31 28.50
CA PHE A 257 -7.74 8.05 27.46
C PHE A 257 -8.32 7.05 26.46
N VAL A 258 -9.59 7.21 26.12
CA VAL A 258 -10.32 6.26 25.29
C VAL A 258 -11.02 7.02 24.18
N ASP A 259 -10.91 6.50 22.96
CA ASP A 259 -11.64 7.07 21.84
C ASP A 259 -13.17 6.96 22.01
N SER A 260 -13.96 7.62 21.16
CA SER A 260 -15.41 7.81 21.32
C SER A 260 -16.29 6.55 21.22
N TYR A 261 -15.73 5.35 21.41
CA TYR A 261 -16.48 4.09 21.37
C TYR A 261 -17.09 3.81 22.75
N TYR A 262 -18.39 4.10 22.90
CA TYR A 262 -19.10 4.08 24.18
C TYR A 262 -18.92 2.76 24.96
N GLU A 263 -19.04 1.62 24.30
CA GLU A 263 -18.90 0.32 24.97
C GLU A 263 -17.49 0.09 25.53
N LEU A 264 -16.45 0.59 24.84
CA LEU A 264 -15.07 0.52 25.31
C LEU A 264 -14.85 1.44 26.51
N GLN A 265 -15.42 2.65 26.46
CA GLN A 265 -15.37 3.60 27.56
C GLN A 265 -16.03 3.05 28.83
N ASP A 266 -17.18 2.41 28.70
CA ASP A 266 -17.90 1.81 29.82
C ASP A 266 -17.10 0.66 30.44
N GLN A 267 -16.59 -0.27 29.62
CA GLN A 267 -15.82 -1.40 30.12
C GLN A 267 -14.49 -0.96 30.76
N ILE A 268 -13.81 0.05 30.23
CA ILE A 268 -12.61 0.60 30.88
C ILE A 268 -12.96 1.23 32.23
N SER A 269 -14.09 1.95 32.31
CA SER A 269 -14.54 2.57 33.57
C SER A 269 -14.86 1.51 34.64
N ASP A 270 -15.48 0.40 34.25
CA ASP A 270 -15.81 -0.70 35.16
C ASP A 270 -14.56 -1.41 35.71
N ASN A 271 -13.52 -1.55 34.87
CA ASN A 271 -12.35 -2.36 35.19
C ASN A 271 -11.17 -1.55 35.76
N PHE A 272 -11.09 -0.23 35.53
CA PHE A 272 -10.00 0.64 35.99
C PHE A 272 -10.50 1.76 36.91
N GLN A 273 -11.11 1.38 38.04
CA GLN A 273 -11.78 2.30 38.96
C GLN A 273 -10.84 3.29 39.69
N GLU A 274 -9.55 2.98 39.77
CA GLU A 274 -8.56 3.75 40.52
C GLU A 274 -7.98 4.94 39.74
N ILE A 275 -8.42 5.15 38.49
CA ILE A 275 -7.71 5.98 37.52
C ILE A 275 -8.54 7.20 37.13
N GLN A 276 -7.90 8.38 37.02
CA GLN A 276 -8.57 9.57 36.52
C GLN A 276 -8.96 9.38 35.05
N LYS A 277 -10.26 9.25 34.80
CA LYS A 277 -10.83 9.23 33.46
C LYS A 277 -10.70 10.61 32.83
N LYS A 278 -10.03 10.70 31.69
CA LYS A 278 -10.08 11.86 30.81
C LYS A 278 -10.67 11.43 29.48
N VAL A 279 -11.89 11.89 29.21
CA VAL A 279 -12.61 11.60 27.96
C VAL A 279 -12.07 12.54 26.89
N THR A 280 -10.88 12.22 26.39
CA THR A 280 -10.32 12.90 25.21
C THR A 280 -9.87 11.82 24.24
N SER A 281 -10.25 11.94 22.97
CA SER A 281 -9.76 11.02 21.93
C SER A 281 -8.24 11.13 21.81
N PHE A 282 -7.58 10.07 21.31
CA PHE A 282 -6.17 10.14 20.97
C PHE A 282 -5.90 11.27 19.94
N ASP A 283 -6.83 11.47 19.00
CA ASP A 283 -6.81 12.62 18.09
C ASP A 283 -6.82 13.97 18.84
N SER A 284 -7.61 14.11 19.91
CA SER A 284 -7.62 15.31 20.75
C SER A 284 -6.29 15.49 21.48
N TYR A 285 -5.71 14.41 22.00
CA TYR A 285 -4.37 14.46 22.61
C TYR A 285 -3.30 14.88 21.59
N CYS A 286 -3.29 14.27 20.41
CA CYS A 286 -2.38 14.66 19.32
C CYS A 286 -2.55 16.13 18.94
N LYS A 287 -3.78 16.64 18.87
CA LYS A 287 -4.07 18.06 18.63
C LYS A 287 -3.52 18.96 19.74
N VAL A 288 -3.64 18.56 21.01
CA VAL A 288 -3.10 19.30 22.16
C VAL A 288 -1.57 19.30 22.14
N VAL A 289 -0.93 18.14 21.97
CA VAL A 289 0.53 18.02 21.89
C VAL A 289 1.09 18.80 20.70
N LEU A 290 0.45 18.70 19.53
CA LEU A 290 0.82 19.50 18.37
C LEU A 290 0.69 20.99 18.68
N LYS A 291 -0.40 21.42 19.32
CA LYS A 291 -0.60 22.83 19.70
C LYS A 291 0.45 23.32 20.69
N GLU A 292 0.80 22.54 21.71
CA GLU A 292 1.85 22.88 22.68
C GLU A 292 3.22 22.96 21.98
N PHE A 293 3.54 21.99 21.13
CA PHE A 293 4.76 21.99 20.32
C PHE A 293 4.84 23.19 19.37
N TYR A 294 3.71 23.58 18.75
CA TYR A 294 3.61 24.78 17.92
C TYR A 294 3.75 26.06 18.74
N ASN A 295 3.18 26.14 19.94
CA ASN A 295 3.31 27.32 20.78
C ASN A 295 4.76 27.51 21.24
N ASP A 296 5.45 26.45 21.64
CA ASP A 296 6.85 26.50 22.08
C ASP A 296 7.80 26.86 20.92
N MET A 297 7.50 26.45 19.68
CA MET A 297 8.33 26.81 18.52
C MET A 297 8.17 28.26 18.05
N PHE A 298 7.02 28.90 18.30
CA PHE A 298 6.70 30.19 17.67
C PHE A 298 6.68 31.39 18.62
N PHE A 299 6.61 31.19 19.95
CA PHE A 299 6.60 32.31 20.90
C PHE A 299 7.98 32.85 21.28
N ASP A 300 9.08 32.15 20.98
CA ASP A 300 10.43 32.64 21.28
C ASP A 300 11.06 33.52 20.17
N GLN A 301 10.41 33.72 19.02
CA GLN A 301 11.04 34.43 17.88
C GLN A 301 10.26 35.60 17.26
N TYR A 302 9.08 35.97 17.74
CA TYR A 302 8.36 37.13 17.19
C TYR A 302 7.97 38.14 18.26
N ILE A 303 8.79 39.19 18.36
CA ILE A 303 8.33 40.51 18.81
C ILE A 303 7.29 40.97 17.78
N LEU A 304 6.00 40.83 18.11
CA LEU A 304 4.92 41.34 17.28
C LEU A 304 4.84 42.88 17.38
N PRO A 305 4.63 43.60 16.26
CA PRO A 305 4.39 45.05 16.29
C PRO A 305 3.07 45.39 16.98
N GLU A 306 3.05 46.50 17.73
CA GLU A 306 1.99 46.96 18.65
C GLU A 306 0.59 47.23 18.07
N GLU A 307 0.29 46.92 16.81
CA GLU A 307 -0.97 47.34 16.15
C GLU A 307 -1.74 46.20 15.45
N LEU A 308 -1.78 45.02 16.05
CA LEU A 308 -2.82 44.02 15.75
C LEU A 308 -3.79 43.94 16.91
N THR A 309 -4.89 44.69 16.81
CA THR A 309 -6.07 44.50 17.66
C THR A 309 -6.57 43.07 17.46
N ILE A 310 -6.22 42.21 18.41
CA ILE A 310 -6.78 40.87 18.55
C ILE A 310 -8.28 41.07 18.83
N VAL A 311 -9.14 40.55 17.95
CA VAL A 311 -10.50 40.21 18.36
C VAL A 311 -10.32 39.06 19.35
N SER A 312 -10.29 39.38 20.64
CA SER A 312 -10.29 38.38 21.69
C SER A 312 -11.60 37.62 21.58
N ILE A 313 -11.55 36.43 20.98
CA ILE A 313 -12.55 35.43 21.30
C ILE A 313 -12.23 35.04 22.74
N ASP A 314 -13.09 35.45 23.66
CA ASP A 314 -13.01 35.10 25.07
C ASP A 314 -13.29 33.59 25.20
N LEU A 315 -12.23 32.80 25.03
CA LEU A 315 -12.25 31.35 24.93
C LEU A 315 -12.37 30.66 26.30
N ASP A 316 -12.29 31.41 27.40
CA ASP A 316 -12.59 30.90 28.73
C ASP A 316 -14.10 30.58 28.87
N ALA A 317 -14.96 31.28 28.10
CA ALA A 317 -16.40 31.02 28.09
C ALA A 317 -16.77 29.68 27.40
N GLU A 318 -16.04 29.24 26.38
CA GLU A 318 -16.29 27.94 25.71
C GLU A 318 -15.72 26.77 26.51
N LEU A 319 -14.63 26.97 27.25
CA LEU A 319 -14.05 25.96 28.13
C LEU A 319 -14.93 25.71 29.37
N ASP A 320 -15.52 26.77 29.95
CA ASP A 320 -16.48 26.65 31.05
C ASP A 320 -17.80 25.98 30.62
N LEU A 321 -18.20 26.11 29.35
CA LEU A 321 -19.35 25.42 28.76
C LEU A 321 -19.12 23.91 28.57
N LEU A 322 -17.87 23.49 28.30
CA LEU A 322 -17.49 22.08 28.14
C LEU A 322 -17.18 21.36 29.47
N LEU A 323 -16.88 22.11 30.53
CA LEU A 323 -16.47 21.57 31.84
C LEU A 323 -17.54 21.70 32.94
N SER A 324 -18.70 22.30 32.65
CA SER A 324 -19.80 22.41 33.61
C SER A 324 -20.53 21.08 33.83
N PRO A 325 -20.78 20.62 35.08
CA PRO A 325 -21.67 19.50 35.33
C PRO A 325 -23.12 19.86 34.97
N PRO A 326 -23.97 18.87 34.62
CA PRO A 326 -25.35 19.12 34.23
C PRO A 326 -26.11 19.76 35.40
N ARG A 327 -26.68 20.96 35.18
CA ARG A 327 -27.49 21.64 36.20
C ARG A 327 -28.80 20.88 36.42
N PRO A 328 -29.22 20.65 37.69
CA PRO A 328 -30.53 20.11 37.99
C PRO A 328 -31.61 21.20 37.83
N TRP A 329 -32.66 20.82 37.14
CA TRP A 329 -33.96 21.47 36.88
C TRP A 329 -34.39 22.61 37.82
N LEU A 330 -34.94 23.68 37.22
CA LEU A 330 -35.85 24.61 37.89
C LEU A 330 -37.15 24.71 37.08
N PHE A 331 -38.19 24.08 37.63
CA PHE A 331 -39.58 24.44 37.40
C PHE A 331 -39.87 25.71 38.20
N GLU A 332 -40.32 26.78 37.55
CA GLU A 332 -41.14 27.82 38.19
C GLU A 332 -42.27 28.24 37.26
N ASN A 333 -43.49 27.92 37.72
CA ASN A 333 -44.79 28.58 37.57
C ASN A 333 -45.06 29.47 36.34
N ASN A 334 -46.11 29.14 35.59
CA ASN A 334 -47.22 30.08 35.36
C ASN A 334 -48.50 29.36 34.89
N ASP A 335 -49.51 29.50 35.74
CA ASP A 335 -50.95 29.70 35.51
C ASP A 335 -51.70 28.84 34.47
N TYR A 336 -52.51 27.97 35.06
CA TYR A 336 -53.61 27.21 34.51
C TYR A 336 -54.82 28.13 34.25
N ASP A 337 -55.32 28.19 33.02
CA ASP A 337 -56.60 28.81 32.65
C ASP A 337 -57.53 27.73 32.03
N PRO A 338 -58.63 27.32 32.68
CA PRO A 338 -59.45 26.21 32.23
C PRO A 338 -60.80 26.67 31.67
N GLU A 339 -60.82 27.50 30.63
CA GLU A 339 -62.03 27.73 29.84
C GLU A 339 -61.66 27.92 28.35
N ASN A 340 -61.53 26.80 27.63
CA ASN A 340 -61.96 26.72 26.23
C ASN A 340 -62.07 25.24 25.83
N ASP A 341 -63.32 24.81 25.82
CA ASP A 341 -63.81 23.64 25.10
C ASP A 341 -63.69 23.85 23.57
N ASP A 342 -63.80 22.71 22.89
CA ASP A 342 -64.18 22.49 21.49
C ASP A 342 -63.05 22.21 20.47
N ASP A 343 -62.98 20.91 20.18
CA ASP A 343 -62.76 20.26 18.89
C ASP A 343 -61.37 20.19 18.24
N ASP A 344 -61.11 18.96 17.76
CA ASP A 344 -60.16 18.51 16.72
C ASP A 344 -58.74 18.07 17.10
N ASP A 345 -58.61 16.73 17.12
CA ASP A 345 -57.60 15.91 16.44
C ASP A 345 -56.11 16.02 16.87
N ASP A 346 -55.48 14.85 17.03
CA ASP A 346 -54.22 14.64 17.76
C ASP A 346 -52.98 15.28 17.06
N GLY A 347 -52.75 16.56 17.33
CA GLY A 347 -51.55 17.30 16.94
C GLY A 347 -50.38 17.14 17.93
N ILE A 348 -49.57 16.09 17.76
CA ILE A 348 -48.24 16.00 18.39
C ILE A 348 -47.28 16.90 17.61
N GLU A 349 -47.08 18.13 18.06
CA GLU A 349 -46.00 19.00 17.60
C GLU A 349 -44.64 18.43 18.06
N ARG A 350 -43.90 17.87 17.11
CA ARG A 350 -42.47 17.55 17.27
C ARG A 350 -41.65 18.82 17.04
N PRO A 351 -40.53 19.02 17.76
CA PRO A 351 -39.65 20.15 17.52
C PRO A 351 -39.16 20.14 16.08
N VAL A 352 -39.35 21.25 15.37
CA VAL A 352 -38.81 21.49 14.03
C VAL A 352 -37.30 21.63 14.13
N LEU A 353 -36.60 20.50 14.01
CA LEU A 353 -35.21 20.46 13.61
C LEU A 353 -35.11 20.96 12.17
N TYR A 354 -34.39 22.06 11.98
CA TYR A 354 -33.97 22.57 10.67
C TYR A 354 -33.37 21.42 9.86
N ARG A 355 -34.11 20.93 8.86
CA ARG A 355 -33.70 19.80 8.01
C ARG A 355 -32.67 20.27 6.98
N SER A 356 -31.43 19.84 7.15
CA SER A 356 -30.39 19.76 6.11
C SER A 356 -30.67 18.68 5.04
N SER A 357 -31.93 18.25 4.88
CA SER A 357 -32.25 17.03 4.14
C SER A 357 -32.15 17.17 2.63
N SER A 358 -32.32 18.37 2.05
CA SER A 358 -32.21 18.51 0.58
C SER A 358 -30.77 18.31 0.10
N VAL A 359 -29.78 18.85 0.81
CA VAL A 359 -28.36 18.70 0.47
C VAL A 359 -27.91 17.24 0.66
N LEU A 360 -28.37 16.60 1.73
CA LEU A 360 -28.03 15.20 2.03
C LEU A 360 -28.72 14.22 1.05
N GLU A 361 -29.93 14.52 0.59
CA GLU A 361 -30.60 13.73 -0.45
C GLU A 361 -30.02 13.97 -1.84
N ASP A 362 -29.63 15.20 -2.18
CA ASP A 362 -28.94 15.50 -3.44
C ASP A 362 -27.54 14.87 -3.48
N MET A 363 -26.79 14.87 -2.36
CA MET A 363 -25.50 14.18 -2.28
C MET A 363 -25.65 12.66 -2.37
N LYS A 364 -26.67 12.07 -1.73
CA LYS A 364 -26.97 10.63 -1.87
C LYS A 364 -27.38 10.27 -3.29
N ARG A 365 -28.16 11.12 -3.97
CA ARG A 365 -28.53 10.94 -5.39
C ARG A 365 -27.29 10.98 -6.28
N ILE A 366 -26.42 11.98 -6.10
CA ILE A 366 -25.17 12.11 -6.87
C ILE A 366 -24.22 10.93 -6.62
N ILE A 367 -24.12 10.45 -5.37
CA ILE A 367 -23.29 9.27 -5.03
C ILE A 367 -23.84 8.00 -5.69
N ASN A 368 -25.16 7.80 -5.69
CA ASN A 368 -25.80 6.63 -6.32
C ASN A 368 -25.79 6.71 -7.86
N GLU A 369 -25.85 7.90 -8.45
CA GLU A 369 -25.71 8.11 -9.90
C GLU A 369 -24.25 7.96 -10.39
N LEU A 370 -23.27 8.01 -9.48
CA LEU A 370 -21.83 7.88 -9.77
C LEU A 370 -21.23 6.52 -9.38
N GLN A 371 -22.00 5.63 -8.74
CA GLN A 371 -21.57 4.25 -8.56
C GLN A 371 -21.63 3.51 -9.90
N PRO A 372 -20.52 2.93 -10.38
CA PRO A 372 -20.57 2.03 -11.53
C PRO A 372 -21.46 0.82 -11.19
N PRO A 373 -22.14 0.21 -12.18
CA PRO A 373 -22.96 -0.96 -11.94
C PRO A 373 -22.12 -2.08 -11.34
N ASP A 374 -22.68 -2.80 -10.37
CA ASP A 374 -22.12 -4.02 -9.79
C ASP A 374 -21.96 -5.08 -10.90
N GLU A 375 -20.79 -5.08 -11.55
CA GLU A 375 -20.32 -6.16 -12.40
C GLU A 375 -19.17 -6.85 -11.65
N ASP A 376 -19.25 -8.17 -11.54
CA ASP A 376 -18.33 -9.03 -10.80
C ASP A 376 -16.85 -8.67 -11.10
N ASP A 377 -16.16 -8.09 -10.12
CA ASP A 377 -14.76 -7.63 -10.19
C ASP A 377 -13.80 -8.82 -10.28
N GLU A 378 -13.64 -9.39 -11.48
CA GLU A 378 -12.34 -9.93 -11.86
C GLU A 378 -11.38 -8.74 -11.96
N ASP A 379 -10.23 -8.76 -11.26
CA ASP A 379 -9.19 -7.73 -11.32
C ASP A 379 -8.77 -7.45 -12.77
N ILE A 380 -9.46 -6.54 -13.46
CA ILE A 380 -9.09 -6.12 -14.81
C ILE A 380 -7.77 -5.37 -14.63
N ASP A 381 -6.70 -5.98 -15.14
CA ASP A 381 -5.41 -5.32 -15.27
C ASP A 381 -5.59 -4.13 -16.22
N VAL A 382 -5.85 -2.97 -15.63
CA VAL A 382 -6.03 -1.68 -16.31
C VAL A 382 -4.87 -1.41 -17.27
N ASN A 383 -3.66 -1.93 -17.02
CA ASN A 383 -2.53 -1.76 -17.92
C ASN A 383 -2.64 -2.60 -19.21
N ASN A 384 -3.44 -3.67 -19.23
CA ASN A 384 -3.71 -4.47 -20.44
C ASN A 384 -4.79 -3.88 -21.34
N GLU A 385 -5.64 -2.97 -20.84
CA GLU A 385 -6.71 -2.36 -21.65
C GLU A 385 -6.20 -1.21 -22.54
N TYR A 386 -5.15 -0.51 -22.10
CA TYR A 386 -4.64 0.70 -22.76
C TYR A 386 -3.25 0.51 -23.38
N ASN A 387 -3.04 1.12 -24.55
CA ASN A 387 -1.75 1.04 -25.23
C ASN A 387 -0.75 2.03 -24.62
N VAL A 388 0.04 1.58 -23.65
CA VAL A 388 1.09 2.39 -23.00
C VAL A 388 2.35 2.60 -23.86
N ARG A 389 2.44 1.97 -25.04
CA ARG A 389 3.61 2.05 -25.93
C ARG A 389 3.39 3.07 -27.04
N CYS A 390 4.45 3.80 -27.35
CA CYS A 390 4.47 4.78 -28.43
C CYS A 390 4.06 4.16 -29.77
N THR A 391 3.07 4.75 -30.42
CA THR A 391 2.51 4.27 -31.69
C THR A 391 3.53 4.21 -32.82
N ARG A 392 4.57 5.05 -32.78
CA ARG A 392 5.59 5.15 -33.83
C ARG A 392 6.78 4.22 -33.63
N CYS A 393 7.41 4.22 -32.45
CA CYS A 393 8.57 3.34 -32.23
C CYS A 393 8.19 1.96 -31.69
N LYS A 394 6.98 1.78 -31.15
CA LYS A 394 6.48 0.55 -30.50
C LYS A 394 7.33 0.06 -29.31
N ILE A 395 8.34 0.83 -28.90
CA ILE A 395 9.31 0.46 -27.86
C ILE A 395 9.11 1.33 -26.63
N ALA A 396 9.30 2.64 -26.77
CA ALA A 396 9.24 3.59 -25.67
C ALA A 396 7.80 3.84 -25.20
N LEU A 397 7.64 4.19 -23.94
CA LEU A 397 6.35 4.50 -23.35
C LEU A 397 5.79 5.85 -23.85
N VAL A 398 4.47 5.96 -23.90
CA VAL A 398 3.79 7.22 -24.24
C VAL A 398 4.02 8.25 -23.14
N THR A 399 4.56 9.40 -23.51
CA THR A 399 4.98 10.47 -22.58
C THR A 399 4.73 11.86 -23.16
N ALA A 400 3.97 11.94 -24.24
CA ALA A 400 3.63 13.18 -24.92
C ALA A 400 2.13 13.25 -25.22
N VAL A 401 1.52 14.40 -24.90
CA VAL A 401 0.14 14.75 -25.25
C VAL A 401 0.14 15.68 -26.46
N ASN A 402 -0.72 15.40 -27.43
CA ASN A 402 -0.96 16.29 -28.57
C ASN A 402 -2.00 17.34 -28.20
N LEU A 403 -1.75 18.61 -28.50
CA LEU A 403 -2.74 19.67 -28.37
C LEU A 403 -3.25 20.12 -29.75
N PRO A 404 -4.55 20.43 -29.89
CA PRO A 404 -5.56 20.54 -28.84
C PRO A 404 -6.34 19.23 -28.55
N CYS A 405 -6.12 18.15 -29.30
CA CYS A 405 -6.95 16.94 -29.23
C CYS A 405 -6.77 16.09 -27.94
N LYS A 406 -5.70 16.34 -27.20
CA LYS A 406 -5.33 15.70 -25.91
C LYS A 406 -5.09 14.20 -25.97
N HIS A 407 -4.81 13.63 -27.15
CA HIS A 407 -4.43 12.23 -27.27
C HIS A 407 -2.99 11.99 -26.83
N VAL A 408 -2.79 10.91 -26.07
CA VAL A 408 -1.49 10.44 -25.58
C VAL A 408 -1.08 9.19 -26.37
N GLU A 409 -0.30 9.38 -27.44
CA GLU A 409 0.00 8.29 -28.39
C GLU A 409 1.50 8.11 -28.68
N MET A 410 2.36 9.06 -28.29
CA MET A 410 3.78 9.04 -28.63
C MET A 410 4.68 9.20 -27.41
N CYS A 411 5.90 8.68 -27.51
CA CYS A 411 6.97 9.08 -26.60
C CYS A 411 7.49 10.48 -26.99
N ASN A 412 8.05 11.20 -26.02
CA ASN A 412 8.57 12.56 -26.23
C ASN A 412 9.58 12.66 -27.40
N ASN A 413 10.42 11.64 -27.59
CA ASN A 413 11.40 11.60 -28.68
C ASN A 413 10.75 11.40 -30.06
N CYS A 414 9.69 10.61 -30.15
CA CYS A 414 8.95 10.42 -31.41
C CYS A 414 8.08 11.62 -31.75
N ALA A 415 7.51 12.27 -30.73
CA ALA A 415 6.71 13.48 -30.85
C ALA A 415 7.55 14.67 -31.34
N SER A 416 8.74 14.89 -30.78
CA SER A 416 9.66 15.96 -31.21
C SER A 416 10.23 15.79 -32.62
N ARG A 417 10.29 14.55 -33.14
CA ARG A 417 10.76 14.23 -34.50
C ARG A 417 9.63 14.03 -35.50
N ARG A 418 8.40 14.44 -35.16
CA ARG A 418 7.23 14.25 -36.02
C ARG A 418 7.31 15.20 -37.22
N ILE A 419 6.98 14.69 -38.41
CA ILE A 419 6.98 15.44 -39.67
C ILE A 419 5.57 15.93 -40.01
N ASN A 420 4.54 15.16 -39.64
CA ASN A 420 3.15 15.51 -39.90
C ASN A 420 2.51 16.17 -38.67
N ASN A 421 1.97 17.38 -38.81
CA ASN A 421 1.30 18.11 -37.74
C ASN A 421 -0.16 17.67 -37.56
N CYS A 422 -0.46 16.38 -37.66
CA CYS A 422 -1.77 15.81 -37.39
C CYS A 422 -1.65 14.62 -36.41
N CYS A 423 -2.66 14.47 -35.55
CA CYS A 423 -2.76 13.36 -34.61
C CYS A 423 -3.06 12.06 -35.35
N SER A 424 -2.33 10.97 -35.05
CA SER A 424 -2.58 9.70 -35.74
C SER A 424 -3.90 9.04 -35.33
N VAL A 425 -4.46 9.42 -34.18
CA VAL A 425 -5.75 8.92 -33.68
C VAL A 425 -6.92 9.63 -34.36
N CYS A 426 -7.03 10.95 -34.19
CA CYS A 426 -8.20 11.72 -34.63
C CYS A 426 -7.99 12.56 -35.90
N GLN A 427 -6.79 12.55 -36.48
CA GLN A 427 -6.40 13.36 -37.64
C GLN A 427 -6.45 14.89 -37.44
N GLU A 428 -6.78 15.36 -36.23
CA GLU A 428 -6.80 16.78 -35.89
C GLU A 428 -5.40 17.39 -35.95
N SER A 429 -5.30 18.64 -36.41
CA SER A 429 -4.03 19.34 -36.52
C SER A 429 -3.44 19.61 -35.13
N ILE A 430 -2.16 19.28 -34.98
CA ILE A 430 -1.40 19.44 -33.75
C ILE A 430 -0.69 20.79 -33.79
N THR A 431 -1.01 21.64 -32.82
CA THR A 431 -0.36 22.94 -32.66
C THR A 431 0.92 22.83 -31.85
N ARG A 432 0.92 22.00 -30.80
CA ARG A 432 2.09 21.69 -29.98
C ARG A 432 1.95 20.33 -29.30
N THR A 433 3.08 19.81 -28.83
CA THR A 433 3.14 18.62 -27.98
C THR A 433 3.73 18.99 -26.63
N GLU A 434 3.16 18.41 -25.56
CA GLU A 434 3.64 18.62 -24.21
C GLU A 434 4.04 17.29 -23.59
N ARG A 435 5.10 17.31 -22.77
CA ARG A 435 5.50 16.13 -22.01
C ARG A 435 4.55 15.93 -20.85
N ILE A 436 4.15 14.67 -20.64
CA ILE A 436 3.33 14.23 -19.51
C ILE A 436 4.17 13.32 -18.62
N PHE A 437 3.99 13.45 -17.33
CA PHE A 437 4.62 12.60 -16.31
C PHE A 437 3.57 11.64 -15.77
N LEU A 438 3.67 10.38 -16.17
CA LEU A 438 2.84 9.29 -15.66
C LEU A 438 3.57 8.60 -14.50
N PRO A 439 2.85 8.06 -13.52
CA PRO A 439 3.47 7.42 -12.37
C PRO A 439 4.01 6.06 -12.78
N THR A 440 5.24 5.75 -12.37
CA THR A 440 5.80 4.41 -12.57
C THR A 440 5.12 3.43 -11.63
N ASP A 441 4.92 2.19 -12.07
CA ASP A 441 4.56 1.12 -11.14
C ASP A 441 5.64 0.98 -10.05
N SER A 442 5.24 0.45 -8.89
CA SER A 442 6.14 0.23 -7.74
C SER A 442 7.32 -0.68 -8.06
N GLU A 443 7.23 -1.44 -9.16
CA GLU A 443 8.26 -2.35 -9.62
C GLU A 443 9.24 -1.72 -10.64
N GLY A 444 8.99 -0.50 -11.11
CA GLY A 444 9.77 0.18 -12.14
C GLY A 444 9.75 -0.49 -13.52
N ASN A 445 8.79 -1.40 -13.74
CA ASN A 445 8.64 -2.20 -14.96
C ASN A 445 7.73 -1.52 -16.01
N GLY A 446 6.99 -0.48 -15.63
CA GLY A 446 6.04 0.23 -16.49
C GLY A 446 5.47 1.51 -15.86
N TYR A 447 4.53 2.14 -16.55
CA TYR A 447 3.68 3.16 -15.94
C TYR A 447 2.44 2.47 -15.35
N SER A 448 2.08 2.87 -14.14
CA SER A 448 0.75 2.62 -13.62
C SER A 448 -0.19 3.64 -14.23
N LEU A 449 -1.20 3.20 -14.98
CA LEU A 449 -2.29 4.09 -15.38
C LEU A 449 -3.32 4.25 -14.27
N ARG A 450 -3.04 3.82 -13.04
CA ARG A 450 -3.96 3.98 -11.90
C ARG A 450 -3.79 5.36 -11.27
N CYS A 451 -4.91 5.92 -10.83
CA CYS A 451 -4.98 7.13 -10.02
C CYS A 451 -4.13 6.95 -8.76
N GLU A 452 -3.20 7.85 -8.47
CA GLU A 452 -2.37 7.81 -7.25
C GLU A 452 -3.17 8.15 -5.98
N ILE A 453 -4.40 8.68 -6.11
CA ILE A 453 -5.24 9.04 -4.97
C ILE A 453 -6.10 7.84 -4.54
N CYS A 454 -6.81 7.20 -5.46
CA CYS A 454 -7.69 6.07 -5.14
C CYS A 454 -7.10 4.70 -5.46
N TYR A 455 -6.03 4.62 -6.24
CA TYR A 455 -5.40 3.38 -6.74
C TYR A 455 -6.32 2.44 -7.56
N SER A 456 -7.60 2.76 -7.72
CA SER A 456 -8.58 1.95 -8.46
C SER A 456 -8.74 2.42 -9.91
N ASN A 457 -9.08 3.69 -10.12
CA ASN A 457 -9.51 4.21 -11.42
C ASN A 457 -8.35 4.61 -12.33
N VAL A 458 -8.59 4.67 -13.64
CA VAL A 458 -7.61 5.18 -14.62
C VAL A 458 -7.28 6.64 -14.35
N ALA A 459 -5.99 6.97 -14.26
CA ALA A 459 -5.48 8.33 -14.27
C ALA A 459 -5.62 8.92 -15.68
N ASN A 460 -6.58 9.82 -15.84
CA ASN A 460 -6.88 10.51 -17.09
C ASN A 460 -6.91 12.04 -16.93
N ILE A 461 -6.52 12.56 -15.77
CA ILE A 461 -6.42 13.99 -15.49
C ILE A 461 -4.94 14.40 -15.37
N MET A 462 -4.57 15.40 -16.14
CA MET A 462 -3.28 16.08 -16.08
C MET A 462 -3.42 17.38 -15.30
N TRP A 463 -2.58 17.56 -14.27
CA TRP A 463 -2.48 18.80 -13.52
C TRP A 463 -1.63 19.79 -14.31
N THR A 464 -2.17 20.97 -14.64
CA THR A 464 -1.46 21.95 -15.47
C THR A 464 -0.26 22.53 -14.73
N THR A 465 0.65 23.24 -15.42
CA THR A 465 1.92 23.75 -14.86
C THR A 465 2.98 22.66 -14.62
N CYS A 466 2.64 21.54 -13.99
CA CYS A 466 3.56 20.43 -13.70
C CYS A 466 3.41 19.21 -14.62
N ASN A 467 2.32 19.11 -15.38
CA ASN A 467 2.02 18.04 -16.34
C ASN A 467 2.05 16.62 -15.77
N HIS A 468 1.72 16.49 -14.48
CA HIS A 468 1.58 15.18 -13.83
C HIS A 468 0.20 14.60 -14.17
N GLY A 469 0.16 13.40 -14.74
CA GLY A 469 -1.07 12.68 -15.10
C GLY A 469 -1.39 11.59 -14.09
N LEU A 470 -1.92 11.97 -12.92
CA LEU A 470 -1.91 11.11 -11.72
C LEU A 470 -3.28 10.88 -11.09
N SER A 471 -4.32 11.59 -11.51
CA SER A 471 -5.65 11.47 -10.90
C SER A 471 -6.68 10.99 -11.90
N CYS A 472 -7.63 10.20 -11.41
CA CYS A 472 -8.90 10.01 -12.11
C CYS A 472 -9.77 11.27 -11.92
N LYS A 473 -10.76 11.43 -12.79
CA LYS A 473 -11.70 12.55 -12.76
C LYS A 473 -12.34 12.78 -11.39
N THR A 474 -12.81 11.71 -10.72
CA THR A 474 -13.48 11.80 -9.42
C THR A 474 -12.56 12.37 -8.35
N CYS A 475 -11.35 11.81 -8.20
CA CYS A 475 -10.39 12.28 -7.21
C CYS A 475 -9.89 13.70 -7.51
N ALA A 476 -9.72 14.04 -8.79
CA ALA A 476 -9.34 15.39 -9.22
C ALA A 476 -10.38 16.44 -8.79
N VAL A 477 -11.67 16.13 -8.98
CA VAL A 477 -12.79 16.98 -8.53
C VAL A 477 -12.80 17.08 -7.01
N GLN A 478 -12.62 15.97 -6.29
CA GLN A 478 -12.58 15.96 -4.82
C GLN A 478 -11.48 16.86 -4.26
N VAL A 479 -10.26 16.76 -4.79
CA VAL A 479 -9.13 17.62 -4.37
C VAL A 479 -9.45 19.09 -4.64
N ALA A 480 -10.02 19.41 -5.81
CA ALA A 480 -10.46 20.77 -6.09
C ALA A 480 -11.50 21.26 -5.07
N THR A 481 -12.48 20.43 -4.70
CA THR A 481 -13.52 20.84 -3.75
C THR A 481 -13.04 20.95 -2.30
N GLN A 482 -12.08 20.11 -1.88
CA GLN A 482 -11.54 20.11 -0.50
C GLN A 482 -10.73 21.36 -0.19
N ASP A 483 -10.07 21.96 -1.19
CA ASP A 483 -9.37 23.25 -1.07
C ASP A 483 -10.34 24.46 -0.95
N GLY A 484 -11.62 24.22 -0.63
CA GLY A 484 -12.63 25.26 -0.42
C GLY A 484 -13.09 25.94 -1.72
N LEU A 485 -12.81 25.37 -2.89
CA LEU A 485 -13.24 25.91 -4.17
C LEU A 485 -14.70 25.55 -4.45
N GLY A 486 -15.61 26.43 -4.06
CA GLY A 486 -16.69 26.76 -4.99
C GLY A 486 -16.05 27.16 -6.32
N LEU A 487 -16.64 26.77 -7.45
CA LEU A 487 -16.13 26.95 -8.83
C LEU A 487 -15.86 28.43 -9.25
N THR A 488 -15.82 29.37 -8.32
CA THR A 488 -15.62 30.80 -8.51
C THR A 488 -14.29 31.26 -7.91
N THR A 489 -13.25 31.15 -8.74
CA THR A 489 -12.11 32.08 -8.90
C THR A 489 -11.31 32.46 -7.65
N THR A 490 -10.20 31.75 -7.40
CA THR A 490 -8.79 32.24 -7.21
C THR A 490 -7.96 31.44 -6.19
N SER A 491 -8.52 30.45 -5.50
CA SER A 491 -7.71 29.52 -4.70
C SER A 491 -6.85 28.63 -5.60
N LYS A 492 -5.57 28.53 -5.25
CA LYS A 492 -4.55 27.84 -6.03
C LYS A 492 -4.59 26.36 -5.69
N ILE A 493 -5.07 25.56 -6.64
CA ILE A 493 -5.09 24.10 -6.56
C ILE A 493 -3.64 23.60 -6.51
N ARG A 494 -3.34 22.60 -5.67
CA ARG A 494 -2.00 22.00 -5.59
C ARG A 494 -1.97 20.59 -6.15
N CYS A 495 -0.93 20.29 -6.94
CA CYS A 495 -0.71 18.94 -7.45
C CYS A 495 -0.40 17.98 -6.29
N PRO A 496 -1.12 16.85 -6.15
CA PRO A 496 -0.93 15.93 -5.02
C PRO A 496 0.45 15.25 -5.00
N HIS A 497 1.17 15.25 -6.11
CA HIS A 497 2.45 14.55 -6.24
C HIS A 497 3.67 15.45 -6.01
N CYS A 498 3.67 16.65 -6.58
CA CYS A 498 4.80 17.58 -6.48
C CYS A 498 4.51 18.80 -5.60
N ASN A 499 3.27 18.92 -5.09
CA ASN A 499 2.81 20.03 -4.26
C ASN A 499 2.95 21.44 -4.89
N LEU A 500 3.18 21.51 -6.21
CA LEU A 500 3.22 22.76 -6.97
C LEU A 500 1.79 23.29 -7.17
N GLU A 501 1.66 24.60 -7.10
CA GLU A 501 0.43 25.30 -7.47
C GLU A 501 0.18 25.14 -8.97
N VAL A 502 -1.02 24.74 -9.33
CA VAL A 502 -1.44 24.50 -10.71
C VAL A 502 -2.56 25.45 -11.11
N GLU A 503 -2.56 25.85 -12.38
CA GLU A 503 -3.58 26.76 -12.91
C GLU A 503 -4.93 26.06 -13.15
N GLY A 504 -4.93 24.73 -13.18
CA GLY A 504 -6.12 23.92 -13.43
C GLY A 504 -5.78 22.47 -13.73
N MET A 505 -6.77 21.79 -14.31
CA MET A 505 -6.72 20.35 -14.62
C MET A 505 -7.28 20.10 -16.01
N VAL A 506 -6.66 19.18 -16.74
CA VAL A 506 -7.01 18.87 -18.13
C VAL A 506 -7.18 17.36 -18.29
N GLU A 507 -8.36 16.94 -18.74
CA GLU A 507 -8.60 15.53 -19.10
C GLU A 507 -7.87 15.18 -20.40
N PHE A 508 -7.07 14.12 -20.39
CA PHE A 508 -6.38 13.58 -21.56
C PHE A 508 -6.96 12.23 -21.97
N LYS A 509 -6.78 11.87 -23.26
CA LYS A 509 -7.34 10.67 -23.86
C LYS A 509 -6.26 9.62 -24.08
N LEU A 510 -6.40 8.49 -23.39
CA LEU A 510 -5.60 7.28 -23.60
C LEU A 510 -6.23 6.45 -24.71
N MET A 511 -5.39 5.77 -25.51
CA MET A 511 -5.89 4.87 -26.55
C MET A 511 -6.16 3.48 -25.97
N LYS A 512 -7.36 2.95 -26.23
CA LYS A 512 -7.69 1.55 -25.92
C LYS A 512 -7.08 0.61 -26.95
N HIS A 513 -6.77 -0.62 -26.55
CA HIS A 513 -6.16 -1.63 -27.42
C HIS A 513 -6.99 -1.96 -28.69
N THR A 514 -8.30 -1.73 -28.67
CA THR A 514 -9.25 -2.08 -29.74
C THR A 514 -9.38 -1.04 -30.85
N GLU A 515 -8.85 0.17 -30.68
CA GLU A 515 -9.01 1.26 -31.66
C GLU A 515 -8.03 1.19 -32.84
N ASN A 516 -7.21 0.15 -32.95
CA ASN A 516 -6.37 -0.12 -34.11
C ASN A 516 -6.86 -1.35 -34.88
N ASN A 517 -7.95 -1.17 -35.63
CA ASN A 517 -8.19 -1.89 -36.87
C ASN A 517 -8.57 -0.87 -37.95
#